data_AF-A0A838RR84-F1
#
_entry.id   AF-A0A838RR84-F1
#
_cell.length_a   1.000
_cell.length_b   1.000
_cell.length_c   1.000
_cell.angle_alpha   90.00
_cell.angle_beta   90.00
_cell.angle_gamma   90.00
#
_symmetry.space_group_name_H-M   'P 1'
#
loop_
_entity.id
_entity.type
_entity.pdbx_description
1 polymer ?
#
loop_
_entity_poly.entity_id
_entity_poly.type
_entity_poly.pdbx_seq_one_letter_code
_entity_poly.pdbx_strand_id
1 'polypeptide(L)'
;MIDRFREGVYQSFSQRADAGMDLIDALSSAQQVESPVAMSESPLFRRSFSSVYDVLNEGRLELDAVRQVLDECQPATAEQISGYEVYALDCTEDPATAAPTLPDRTQAKKGRHAPTVVGHRYSWLVRLVERGSSWGMPQDIERVASSSSDSQVGAAQVQALAARNQRPKVVVADALYGNALFLQVFVTVQFVYALVRLRRNQLFYEAPSERTPGQKGRPRKHGRKFKLSAPWRAPDCLEECTLLGQTVRLSAWEGLHLYKLPELVGMVLCVQFLKADGTPRFARPLFLFWTGPTSVVLVDLAQMYLWRFAVEHLFRFLKQHLGLTTATSPDLAHRQRWLWCCAMAYCQLLLLRPHVADKRPPWQPQRTPSQDRPMTPRQVQRQALSFLLTFGTPARAPQPAGKGRGRTSGFQPAPRPRHPIIKKGKKRPKAA
;
A
#
# COMPACT_ATOMS: atom_id res chain seq x y z
N MET A 1 12.79 -16.67 -11.24
CA MET A 1 12.28 -15.39 -10.70
C MET A 1 12.46 -15.33 -9.19
N ILE A 2 12.02 -16.35 -8.44
CA ILE A 2 12.23 -16.41 -6.98
C ILE A 2 13.71 -16.35 -6.57
N ASP A 3 14.63 -17.02 -7.29
CA ASP A 3 16.08 -16.91 -7.04
C ASP A 3 16.58 -15.47 -7.10
N ARG A 4 16.30 -14.77 -8.21
CA ARG A 4 16.68 -13.37 -8.42
C ARG A 4 16.10 -12.46 -7.34
N PHE A 5 14.85 -12.69 -6.93
CA PHE A 5 14.24 -11.93 -5.85
C PHE A 5 14.97 -12.14 -4.52
N ARG A 6 15.24 -13.39 -4.15
CA ARG A 6 15.94 -13.73 -2.89
C ARG A 6 17.37 -13.18 -2.88
N GLU A 7 18.09 -13.33 -3.98
CA GLU A 7 19.44 -12.79 -4.14
C GLU A 7 19.44 -11.25 -4.07
N GLY A 8 18.52 -10.59 -4.79
CA GLY A 8 18.38 -9.14 -4.73
C GLY A 8 18.02 -8.62 -3.34
N VAL A 9 17.11 -9.31 -2.63
CA VAL A 9 16.78 -8.99 -1.24
C VAL A 9 18.00 -9.17 -0.34
N TYR A 10 18.74 -10.27 -0.48
CA TYR A 10 19.97 -10.53 0.28
C TYR A 10 21.00 -9.42 0.06
N GLN A 11 21.25 -9.04 -1.19
CA GLN A 11 22.18 -7.97 -1.58
C GLN A 11 21.71 -6.57 -1.15
N SER A 12 20.42 -6.38 -0.89
CA SER A 12 19.89 -5.10 -0.39
C SER A 12 20.22 -4.86 1.08
N PHE A 13 20.72 -5.86 1.82
CA PHE A 13 21.22 -5.67 3.17
C PHE A 13 22.71 -5.31 3.16
N SER A 14 23.04 -4.09 3.56
CA SER A 14 24.44 -3.69 3.79
C SER A 14 24.97 -4.20 5.14
N GLN A 15 24.10 -4.57 6.08
CA GLN A 15 24.47 -5.21 7.35
C GLN A 15 23.47 -6.27 7.78
N ARG A 16 23.98 -7.36 8.38
CA ARG A 16 23.20 -8.50 8.90
C ARG A 16 22.37 -9.24 7.84
N ALA A 17 22.76 -9.18 6.56
CA ALA A 17 22.07 -9.80 5.41
C ALA A 17 21.68 -11.26 5.66
N ASP A 18 22.66 -12.03 6.14
CA ASP A 18 22.57 -13.42 6.55
C ASP A 18 21.40 -13.71 7.52
N ALA A 19 21.33 -12.97 8.62
CA ALA A 19 20.26 -13.13 9.61
C ALA A 19 18.94 -12.50 9.11
N GLY A 20 19.02 -11.47 8.27
CA GLY A 20 17.85 -10.84 7.65
C GLY A 20 17.13 -11.80 6.69
N MET A 21 17.88 -12.53 5.87
CA MET A 21 17.33 -13.54 4.96
C MET A 21 16.71 -14.71 5.73
N ASP A 22 17.39 -15.22 6.76
CA ASP A 22 16.84 -16.23 7.67
C ASP A 22 15.52 -15.75 8.31
N LEU A 23 15.44 -14.48 8.72
CA LEU A 23 14.22 -13.90 9.29
C LEU A 23 13.08 -13.84 8.27
N ILE A 24 13.37 -13.44 7.02
CA ILE A 24 12.39 -13.39 5.93
C ILE A 24 11.89 -14.81 5.61
N ASP A 25 12.77 -15.80 5.58
CA ASP A 25 12.42 -17.20 5.35
C ASP A 25 11.54 -17.77 6.47
N ALA A 26 11.91 -17.50 7.72
CA ALA A 26 11.10 -17.88 8.88
C ALA A 26 9.71 -17.23 8.86
N LEU A 27 9.61 -15.94 8.51
CA LEU A 27 8.33 -15.25 8.34
C LEU A 27 7.47 -15.88 7.23
N SER A 28 8.09 -16.20 6.08
CA SER A 28 7.39 -16.84 4.97
C SER A 28 6.85 -18.24 5.32
N SER A 29 7.43 -18.95 6.28
CA SER A 29 6.97 -20.29 6.66
C SER A 29 6.12 -20.34 7.94
N ALA A 30 6.06 -19.25 8.71
CA ALA A 30 5.39 -19.26 10.00
C ALA A 30 3.89 -19.55 9.88
N GLN A 31 3.36 -20.42 10.75
CA GLN A 31 1.92 -20.61 10.80
C GLN A 31 1.21 -19.36 11.33
N GLN A 32 1.76 -18.71 12.33
CA GLN A 32 1.29 -17.44 12.85
C GLN A 32 2.47 -16.78 13.56
N VAL A 33 2.64 -15.48 13.37
CA VAL A 33 3.73 -14.71 13.98
C VAL A 33 3.17 -13.97 15.18
N GLU A 34 3.48 -14.45 16.38
CA GLU A 34 3.03 -13.83 17.64
C GLU A 34 4.00 -12.74 18.13
N SER A 35 5.29 -12.91 17.86
CA SER A 35 6.33 -11.94 18.19
C SER A 35 7.51 -12.09 17.22
N PRO A 36 8.38 -11.07 17.08
CA PRO A 36 9.58 -11.20 16.28
C PRO A 36 10.49 -12.34 16.73
N VAL A 37 10.68 -12.52 18.05
CA VAL A 37 11.60 -13.54 18.57
C VAL A 37 11.14 -14.96 18.29
N ALA A 38 9.84 -15.22 18.20
CA ALA A 38 9.30 -16.54 17.86
C ALA A 38 9.81 -17.04 16.48
N MET A 39 10.27 -16.14 15.60
CA MET A 39 10.86 -16.54 14.32
C MET A 39 12.16 -17.33 14.48
N SER A 40 12.86 -17.20 15.61
CA SER A 40 14.07 -18.00 15.87
C SER A 40 13.79 -19.47 16.17
N GLU A 41 12.54 -19.85 16.39
CA GLU A 41 12.15 -21.25 16.58
C GLU A 41 11.92 -21.96 15.23
N SER A 42 11.86 -21.21 14.13
CA SER A 42 11.76 -21.78 12.80
C SER A 42 13.05 -22.51 12.42
N PRO A 43 12.97 -23.71 11.80
CA PRO A 43 14.16 -24.37 11.27
C PRO A 43 14.82 -23.60 10.12
N LEU A 44 14.13 -22.62 9.52
CA LEU A 44 14.70 -21.71 8.52
C LEU A 44 15.53 -20.58 9.16
N PHE A 45 15.39 -20.35 10.46
CA PHE A 45 16.21 -19.40 11.20
C PHE A 45 17.38 -20.12 11.85
N ARG A 46 18.55 -20.10 11.18
CA ARG A 46 19.69 -20.96 11.53
C ARG A 46 20.60 -20.36 12.60
N ARG A 47 20.21 -19.23 13.19
CA ARG A 47 20.99 -18.42 14.13
C ARG A 47 20.30 -18.35 15.50
N SER A 48 20.99 -17.86 16.52
CA SER A 48 20.40 -17.72 17.86
C SER A 48 19.30 -16.66 17.89
N PHE A 49 18.38 -16.75 18.84
CA PHE A 49 17.26 -15.81 18.99
C PHE A 49 17.68 -14.34 19.04
N SER A 50 18.85 -14.04 19.61
CA SER A 50 19.42 -12.70 19.67
C SER A 50 19.64 -12.08 18.28
N SER A 51 19.95 -12.90 17.26
CA SER A 51 20.18 -12.44 15.90
C SER A 51 18.92 -11.85 15.25
N VAL A 52 17.71 -12.21 15.70
CA VAL A 52 16.48 -11.53 15.29
C VAL A 52 16.58 -10.04 15.66
N TYR A 53 16.98 -9.75 16.90
CA TYR A 53 17.13 -8.38 17.37
C TYR A 53 18.37 -7.70 16.78
N ASP A 54 19.44 -8.43 16.46
CA ASP A 54 20.56 -7.85 15.71
C ASP A 54 20.11 -7.33 14.34
N VAL A 55 19.25 -8.06 13.63
CA VAL A 55 18.67 -7.59 12.36
C VAL A 55 17.79 -6.36 12.58
N LEU A 56 16.90 -6.39 13.57
CA LEU A 56 15.95 -5.30 13.80
C LEU A 56 16.61 -4.04 14.37
N ASN A 57 17.67 -4.18 15.16
CA ASN A 57 18.35 -3.07 15.83
C ASN A 57 19.52 -2.52 14.99
N GLU A 58 20.36 -3.41 14.47
CA GLU A 58 21.63 -3.06 13.83
C GLU A 58 21.63 -3.33 12.31
N GLY A 59 20.66 -4.09 11.79
CA GLY A 59 20.57 -4.41 10.36
C GLY A 59 20.40 -3.14 9.51
N ARG A 60 21.07 -3.08 8.37
CA ARG A 60 20.94 -1.96 7.43
C ARG A 60 20.40 -2.47 6.11
N LEU A 61 19.25 -1.92 5.73
CA LEU A 61 18.52 -2.27 4.52
C LEU A 61 18.53 -1.04 3.61
N GLU A 62 19.16 -1.18 2.44
CA GLU A 62 19.21 -0.15 1.43
C GLU A 62 17.84 -0.11 0.71
N LEU A 63 16.94 0.76 1.17
CA LEU A 63 15.54 0.75 0.73
C LEU A 63 15.39 0.97 -0.78
N ASP A 64 16.28 1.74 -1.41
CA ASP A 64 16.23 1.94 -2.85
C ASP A 64 16.58 0.68 -3.63
N ALA A 65 17.54 -0.13 -3.13
CA ALA A 65 17.83 -1.44 -3.70
C ALA A 65 16.64 -2.40 -3.53
N VAL A 66 16.00 -2.41 -2.35
CA VAL A 66 14.78 -3.20 -2.13
C VAL A 66 13.67 -2.82 -3.11
N ARG A 67 13.42 -1.51 -3.28
CA ARG A 67 12.41 -0.98 -4.20
C ARG A 67 12.70 -1.36 -5.65
N GLN A 68 13.98 -1.35 -6.06
CA GLN A 68 14.41 -1.81 -7.37
C GLN A 68 14.14 -3.31 -7.56
N VAL A 69 14.54 -4.14 -6.60
CA VAL A 69 14.28 -5.60 -6.62
C VAL A 69 12.78 -5.89 -6.73
N LEU A 70 11.94 -5.16 -5.98
CA LEU A 70 10.49 -5.29 -6.02
C LEU A 70 9.88 -4.88 -7.37
N ASP A 71 10.47 -3.90 -8.06
CA ASP A 71 10.00 -3.46 -9.37
C ASP A 71 10.40 -4.44 -10.50
N GLU A 72 11.63 -4.96 -10.42
CA GLU A 72 12.20 -5.91 -11.40
C GLU A 72 11.63 -7.31 -11.26
N CYS A 73 11.29 -7.72 -10.03
CA CYS A 73 10.75 -9.06 -9.75
C CYS A 73 9.22 -9.10 -9.71
N GLN A 74 8.53 -8.12 -10.30
CA GLN A 74 7.09 -8.22 -10.50
C GLN A 74 6.77 -9.47 -11.37
N PRO A 75 5.76 -10.29 -11.01
CA PRO A 75 5.39 -11.45 -11.82
C PRO A 75 5.05 -11.03 -13.26
N ALA A 76 5.55 -11.77 -14.25
CA ALA A 76 5.20 -11.52 -15.65
C ALA A 76 3.70 -11.69 -15.92
N THR A 77 3.02 -12.48 -15.09
CA THR A 77 1.57 -12.68 -15.12
C THR A 77 0.79 -11.58 -14.40
N ALA A 78 1.45 -10.53 -13.88
CA ALA A 78 0.77 -9.45 -13.17
C ALA A 78 -0.16 -8.70 -14.13
N GLU A 79 -1.46 -8.78 -13.87
CA GLU A 79 -2.48 -8.24 -14.75
C GLU A 79 -2.37 -6.71 -14.88
N GLN A 80 -2.65 -6.24 -16.10
CA GLN A 80 -2.83 -4.84 -16.43
C GLN A 80 -4.27 -4.64 -16.91
N ILE A 81 -4.78 -3.41 -16.79
CA ILE A 81 -6.08 -3.02 -17.34
C ILE A 81 -5.82 -1.89 -18.33
N SER A 82 -6.30 -2.02 -19.56
CA SER A 82 -6.05 -1.06 -20.66
C SER A 82 -4.56 -0.69 -20.85
N GLY A 83 -3.63 -1.64 -20.60
CA GLY A 83 -2.19 -1.41 -20.69
C GLY A 83 -1.55 -0.69 -19.49
N TYR A 84 -2.29 -0.51 -18.39
CA TYR A 84 -1.79 0.11 -17.17
C TYR A 84 -1.54 -0.90 -16.05
N GLU A 85 -0.39 -0.74 -15.40
CA GLU A 85 -0.13 -1.34 -14.10
C GLU A 85 -0.95 -0.63 -13.01
N VAL A 86 -1.70 -1.37 -12.19
CA VAL A 86 -2.56 -0.78 -11.16
C VAL A 86 -1.90 -0.87 -9.80
N TYR A 87 -1.75 0.27 -9.13
CA TYR A 87 -1.14 0.42 -7.82
C TYR A 87 -2.13 0.98 -6.81
N ALA A 88 -2.38 0.26 -5.72
CA ALA A 88 -3.17 0.75 -4.60
C ALA A 88 -2.28 1.52 -3.62
N LEU A 89 -2.72 2.73 -3.29
CA LEU A 89 -2.15 3.55 -2.21
C LEU A 89 -3.13 3.56 -1.04
N ASP A 90 -2.68 3.05 0.11
CA ASP A 90 -3.49 3.02 1.33
C ASP A 90 -2.62 3.04 2.58
N CYS A 91 -3.20 3.47 3.70
CA CYS A 91 -2.49 3.59 4.97
C CYS A 91 -3.06 2.64 6.01
N THR A 92 -2.18 1.87 6.65
CA THR A 92 -2.53 0.92 7.71
C THR A 92 -2.06 1.40 9.08
N GLU A 93 -2.90 1.21 10.09
CA GLU A 93 -2.61 1.58 11.48
C GLU A 93 -1.74 0.51 12.16
N ASP A 94 -0.83 0.97 13.01
CA ASP A 94 0.06 0.20 13.88
C ASP A 94 -0.13 0.67 15.34
N PRO A 95 -1.09 0.10 16.09
CA PRO A 95 -1.44 0.54 17.44
C PRO A 95 -0.31 0.32 18.45
N ALA A 96 -0.05 1.34 19.27
CA ALA A 96 1.00 1.34 20.30
C ALA A 96 0.57 2.14 21.55
N THR A 97 -0.67 1.92 22.01
CA THR A 97 -1.27 2.63 23.15
C THR A 97 -0.43 2.51 24.43
N ALA A 98 0.06 1.29 24.72
CA ALA A 98 0.84 0.98 25.92
C ALA A 98 2.35 1.28 25.80
N ALA A 99 2.81 2.03 24.80
CA ALA A 99 4.22 2.29 24.54
C ALA A 99 4.64 3.75 24.87
N PRO A 100 4.68 4.18 26.16
CA PRO A 100 4.97 5.57 26.53
C PRO A 100 6.33 6.09 26.06
N THR A 101 7.26 5.19 25.74
CA THR A 101 8.63 5.48 25.31
C THR A 101 8.82 5.45 23.80
N LEU A 102 7.76 5.16 23.03
CA LEU A 102 7.78 5.24 21.57
C LEU A 102 7.53 6.71 21.16
N PRO A 103 8.47 7.35 20.44
CA PRO A 103 8.29 8.72 19.97
C PRO A 103 7.22 8.81 18.88
N ASP A 104 6.77 10.04 18.64
CA ASP A 104 5.92 10.42 17.51
C ASP A 104 4.58 9.63 17.39
N ARG A 105 4.04 9.16 18.51
CA ARG A 105 2.72 8.49 18.54
C ARG A 105 1.62 9.50 18.31
N THR A 106 0.75 9.21 17.36
CA THR A 106 -0.37 10.08 17.00
C THR A 106 -1.70 9.46 17.40
N GLN A 107 -2.68 10.33 17.66
CA GLN A 107 -4.05 9.92 17.92
C GLN A 107 -4.86 9.92 16.61
N ALA A 108 -5.47 8.78 16.28
CA ALA A 108 -6.38 8.62 15.16
C ALA A 108 -7.76 8.13 15.63
N LYS A 109 -8.83 8.56 14.94
CA LYS A 109 -10.21 8.15 15.22
C LYS A 109 -10.96 7.86 13.92
N LYS A 110 -11.39 6.62 13.71
CA LYS A 110 -12.12 6.18 12.51
C LYS A 110 -13.62 6.52 12.58
N GLY A 111 -13.94 7.81 12.68
CA GLY A 111 -15.32 8.32 12.75
C GLY A 111 -15.80 8.62 14.17
N ARG A 112 -17.05 9.07 14.28
CA ARG A 112 -17.58 9.66 15.53
C ARG A 112 -17.62 8.66 16.69
N HIS A 113 -17.97 7.41 16.43
CA HIS A 113 -18.19 6.36 17.44
C HIS A 113 -17.06 5.33 17.56
N ALA A 114 -16.05 5.38 16.69
CA ALA A 114 -14.95 4.44 16.76
C ALA A 114 -14.04 4.73 17.96
N PRO A 115 -13.41 3.68 18.54
CA PRO A 115 -12.40 3.86 19.57
C PRO A 115 -11.24 4.70 19.02
N THR A 116 -10.62 5.45 19.92
CA THR A 116 -9.37 6.15 19.61
C THR A 116 -8.26 5.12 19.50
N VAL A 117 -7.51 5.18 18.41
CA VAL A 117 -6.26 4.42 18.23
C VAL A 117 -5.09 5.37 18.47
N VAL A 118 -4.13 4.94 19.30
CA VAL A 118 -2.88 5.66 19.53
C VAL A 118 -1.75 4.79 19.01
N GLY A 119 -0.91 5.35 18.14
CA GLY A 119 0.19 4.61 17.56
C GLY A 119 0.78 5.31 16.34
N HIS A 120 1.26 4.51 15.39
CA HIS A 120 1.75 4.99 14.11
C HIS A 120 0.83 4.57 12.98
N ARG A 121 1.05 5.19 11.84
CA ARG A 121 0.38 4.87 10.59
C ARG A 121 1.44 4.79 9.50
N TYR A 122 1.31 3.79 8.63
CA TYR A 122 2.24 3.55 7.54
C TYR A 122 1.48 3.59 6.22
N SER A 123 1.99 4.35 5.26
CA SER A 123 1.53 4.41 3.87
C SER A 123 2.17 3.28 3.08
N TRP A 124 1.34 2.53 2.36
CA TRP A 124 1.74 1.41 1.53
C TRP A 124 1.36 1.69 0.09
N LEU A 125 2.33 1.56 -0.79
CA LEU A 125 2.13 1.51 -2.23
C LEU A 125 2.24 0.04 -2.66
N VAL A 126 1.18 -0.51 -3.25
CA VAL A 126 1.06 -1.93 -3.56
C VAL A 126 0.68 -2.10 -5.02
N ARG A 127 1.50 -2.82 -5.79
CA ARG A 127 1.11 -3.30 -7.12
C ARG A 127 0.04 -4.37 -6.96
N LEU A 128 -1.12 -4.19 -7.58
CA LEU A 128 -2.16 -5.22 -7.62
C LEU A 128 -1.80 -6.22 -8.72
N VAL A 129 -1.75 -7.52 -8.44
CA VAL A 129 -1.12 -8.48 -9.38
C VAL A 129 -2.10 -9.41 -10.07
N GLU A 130 -3.17 -9.83 -9.40
CA GLU A 130 -4.17 -10.74 -9.99
C GLU A 130 -5.59 -10.39 -9.49
N ARG A 131 -6.53 -10.20 -10.41
CA ARG A 131 -7.93 -9.87 -10.09
C ARG A 131 -8.65 -11.08 -9.50
N GLY A 132 -9.64 -10.82 -8.64
CA GLY A 132 -10.37 -11.88 -7.94
C GLY A 132 -9.54 -12.67 -6.91
N SER A 133 -8.30 -12.25 -6.66
CA SER A 133 -7.39 -12.85 -5.68
C SER A 133 -7.16 -11.92 -4.48
N SER A 134 -6.43 -12.42 -3.48
CA SER A 134 -5.95 -11.63 -2.34
C SER A 134 -4.48 -11.23 -2.49
N TRP A 135 -3.91 -11.40 -3.69
CA TRP A 135 -2.52 -11.10 -3.96
C TRP A 135 -2.33 -9.64 -4.35
N GLY A 136 -1.35 -9.03 -3.72
CA GLY A 136 -0.69 -7.83 -4.19
C GLY A 136 0.82 -8.02 -4.10
N MET A 137 1.57 -7.00 -4.47
CA MET A 137 3.00 -6.94 -4.24
C MET A 137 3.32 -5.57 -3.66
N PRO A 138 3.66 -5.48 -2.36
CA PRO A 138 4.19 -4.24 -1.78
C PRO A 138 5.36 -3.70 -2.60
N GLN A 139 5.37 -2.40 -2.84
CA GLN A 139 6.34 -1.69 -3.68
C GLN A 139 7.00 -0.53 -2.94
N ASP A 140 6.34 0.01 -1.92
CA ASP A 140 6.92 0.97 -1.01
C ASP A 140 6.15 1.07 0.32
N ILE A 141 6.85 1.37 1.41
CA ILE A 141 6.30 1.49 2.76
C ILE A 141 6.95 2.68 3.46
N GLU A 142 6.14 3.65 3.86
CA GLU A 142 6.64 4.86 4.51
C GLU A 142 5.83 5.23 5.75
N ARG A 143 6.52 5.65 6.81
CA ARG A 143 5.86 6.07 8.05
C ARG A 143 5.24 7.46 7.86
N VAL A 144 3.98 7.61 8.23
CA VAL A 144 3.34 8.93 8.28
C VAL A 144 3.68 9.61 9.61
N ALA A 145 4.72 10.44 9.61
CA ALA A 145 5.14 11.24 10.77
C ALA A 145 4.03 12.18 11.27
N SER A 146 4.16 12.68 12.51
CA SER A 146 3.20 13.67 13.01
C SER A 146 3.24 15.01 12.26
N SER A 147 4.40 15.35 11.70
CA SER A 147 4.65 16.55 10.91
C SER A 147 4.18 16.44 9.46
N SER A 148 3.87 15.23 8.98
CA SER A 148 3.40 14.99 7.62
C SER A 148 1.95 14.49 7.60
N SER A 149 1.34 14.58 6.42
CA SER A 149 0.04 13.99 6.11
C SER A 149 0.18 12.80 5.19
N ASP A 150 -0.81 11.92 5.20
CA ASP A 150 -0.93 10.77 4.31
C ASP A 150 -0.77 11.19 2.83
N SER A 151 -1.37 12.33 2.45
CA SER A 151 -1.27 12.89 1.10
C SER A 151 0.16 13.29 0.71
N GLN A 152 0.93 13.85 1.64
CA GLN A 152 2.32 14.24 1.36
C GLN A 152 3.22 13.02 1.22
N VAL A 153 3.07 12.04 2.12
CA VAL A 153 3.82 10.78 2.04
C VAL A 153 3.47 10.06 0.75
N GLY A 154 2.17 9.87 0.47
CA GLY A 154 1.70 9.25 -0.75
C GLY A 154 2.20 9.94 -2.03
N ALA A 155 2.22 11.28 -2.07
CA ALA A 155 2.78 12.02 -3.21
C ALA A 155 4.27 11.72 -3.42
N ALA A 156 5.07 11.66 -2.36
CA ALA A 156 6.48 11.29 -2.45
C ALA A 156 6.66 9.85 -2.96
N GLN A 157 5.82 8.90 -2.52
CA GLN A 157 5.85 7.53 -3.03
C GLN A 157 5.49 7.45 -4.52
N VAL A 158 4.51 8.25 -4.97
CA VAL A 158 4.16 8.36 -6.40
C VAL A 158 5.30 8.94 -7.22
N GLN A 159 5.98 9.98 -6.71
CA GLN A 159 7.15 10.55 -7.37
C GLN A 159 8.27 9.51 -7.52
N ALA A 160 8.56 8.75 -6.45
CA ALA A 160 9.53 7.67 -6.49
C ALA A 160 9.09 6.55 -7.45
N LEU A 161 7.81 6.18 -7.49
CA LEU A 161 7.27 5.19 -8.43
C LEU A 161 7.46 5.62 -9.89
N ALA A 162 7.20 6.88 -10.21
CA ALA A 162 7.34 7.42 -11.56
C ALA A 162 8.79 7.38 -12.05
N ALA A 163 9.76 7.56 -11.14
CA ALA A 163 11.17 7.55 -11.48
C ALA A 163 11.75 6.15 -11.78
N ARG A 164 11.06 5.06 -11.43
CA ARG A 164 11.59 3.69 -11.57
C ARG A 164 11.66 3.23 -13.02
N ASN A 165 10.59 3.45 -13.77
CA ASN A 165 10.45 3.01 -15.16
C ASN A 165 9.30 3.76 -15.86
N GLN A 166 9.29 3.72 -17.18
CA GLN A 166 8.30 4.43 -18.02
C GLN A 166 7.05 3.61 -18.36
N ARG A 167 6.84 2.45 -17.73
CA ARG A 167 5.61 1.66 -17.92
C ARG A 167 4.39 2.49 -17.48
N PRO A 168 3.27 2.51 -18.21
CA PRO A 168 2.06 3.22 -17.79
C PRO A 168 1.49 2.66 -16.49
N LYS A 169 1.20 3.54 -15.53
CA LYS A 169 0.71 3.17 -14.19
C LYS A 169 -0.52 3.99 -13.82
N VAL A 170 -1.39 3.37 -13.03
CA VAL A 170 -2.51 4.03 -12.36
C VAL A 170 -2.39 3.84 -10.87
N VAL A 171 -2.43 4.95 -10.12
CA VAL A 171 -2.46 4.95 -8.66
C VAL A 171 -3.90 5.13 -8.21
N VAL A 172 -4.49 4.07 -7.68
CA VAL A 172 -5.85 4.04 -7.12
C VAL A 172 -5.81 4.33 -5.62
N ALA A 173 -6.56 5.36 -5.19
CA ALA A 173 -6.58 5.80 -3.80
C ALA A 173 -7.98 6.23 -3.35
N ASP A 174 -8.21 6.21 -2.04
CA ASP A 174 -9.52 6.55 -1.46
C ASP A 174 -9.80 8.07 -1.43
N ALA A 175 -10.92 8.45 -0.80
CA ALA A 175 -11.37 9.83 -0.73
C ALA A 175 -10.54 10.74 0.20
N LEU A 176 -9.56 10.20 0.92
CA LEU A 176 -8.57 10.99 1.62
C LEU A 176 -7.62 11.67 0.63
N TYR A 177 -7.26 10.97 -0.44
CA TYR A 177 -6.30 11.40 -1.46
C TYR A 177 -6.88 12.27 -2.57
N GLY A 178 -8.22 12.40 -2.64
CA GLY A 178 -8.92 13.33 -3.54
C GLY A 178 -8.74 14.81 -3.15
N ASN A 179 -7.51 15.28 -2.90
CA ASN A 179 -7.21 16.65 -2.51
C ASN A 179 -5.94 17.16 -3.23
N ALA A 180 -5.78 18.49 -3.27
CA ALA A 180 -4.70 19.13 -4.02
C ALA A 180 -3.29 18.78 -3.52
N LEU A 181 -3.09 18.45 -2.23
CA LEU A 181 -1.76 18.10 -1.70
C LEU A 181 -1.25 16.79 -2.30
N PHE A 182 -2.13 15.80 -2.49
CA PHE A 182 -1.75 14.55 -3.15
C PHE A 182 -1.72 14.74 -4.67
N LEU A 183 -2.78 15.31 -5.24
CA LEU A 183 -2.96 15.36 -6.68
C LEU A 183 -1.91 16.23 -7.40
N GLN A 184 -1.27 17.18 -6.71
CA GLN A 184 -0.25 18.04 -7.30
C GLN A 184 0.92 17.27 -7.94
N VAL A 185 1.28 16.09 -7.42
CA VAL A 185 2.37 15.29 -8.00
C VAL A 185 2.09 14.87 -9.45
N PHE A 186 0.82 14.66 -9.81
CA PHE A 186 0.40 14.23 -11.16
C PHE A 186 0.48 15.33 -12.21
N VAL A 187 0.81 16.56 -11.82
CA VAL A 187 1.13 17.64 -12.78
C VAL A 187 2.53 17.45 -13.36
N THR A 188 3.46 16.86 -12.60
CA THR A 188 4.88 16.79 -12.97
C THR A 188 5.33 15.40 -13.36
N VAL A 189 4.74 14.34 -12.79
CA VAL A 189 5.12 12.97 -13.15
C VAL A 189 4.55 12.57 -14.50
N GLN A 190 5.31 11.76 -15.23
CA GLN A 190 4.92 11.19 -16.51
C GLN A 190 4.60 9.70 -16.34
N PHE A 191 3.76 9.16 -17.22
CA PHE A 191 3.36 7.74 -17.26
C PHE A 191 2.67 7.22 -16.00
N VAL A 192 2.33 8.08 -15.03
CA VAL A 192 1.64 7.70 -13.79
C VAL A 192 0.43 8.61 -13.64
N TYR A 193 -0.75 8.01 -13.51
CA TYR A 193 -2.03 8.71 -13.46
C TYR A 193 -2.79 8.41 -12.17
N ALA A 194 -3.54 9.39 -11.67
CA ALA A 194 -4.38 9.24 -10.50
C ALA A 194 -5.75 8.71 -10.88
N LEU A 195 -6.25 7.74 -10.12
CA LEU A 195 -7.65 7.33 -10.12
C LEU A 195 -8.16 7.32 -8.68
N VAL A 196 -8.61 8.49 -8.21
CA VAL A 196 -8.93 8.71 -6.79
C VAL A 196 -10.43 8.82 -6.56
N ARG A 197 -10.90 8.26 -5.45
CA ARG A 197 -12.29 8.47 -5.04
C ARG A 197 -12.50 9.92 -4.63
N LEU A 198 -13.66 10.46 -5.00
CA LEU A 198 -14.08 11.80 -4.63
C LEU A 198 -15.17 11.77 -3.57
N ARG A 199 -15.22 12.85 -2.78
CA ARG A 199 -16.36 13.10 -1.91
C ARG A 199 -17.49 13.69 -2.75
N ARG A 200 -18.74 13.26 -2.50
CA ARG A 200 -19.92 13.73 -3.26
C ARG A 200 -20.08 15.26 -3.30
N ASN A 201 -19.66 15.96 -2.25
CA ASN A 201 -19.78 17.41 -2.13
C ASN A 201 -18.54 18.17 -2.66
N GLN A 202 -17.61 17.46 -3.30
CA GLN A 202 -16.45 18.10 -3.89
C GLN A 202 -16.84 18.97 -5.08
N LEU A 203 -16.12 20.09 -5.24
CA LEU A 203 -16.39 21.10 -6.25
C LEU A 203 -15.25 21.14 -7.25
N PHE A 204 -15.60 21.04 -8.52
CA PHE A 204 -14.71 21.16 -9.66
C PHE A 204 -15.03 22.42 -10.46
N TYR A 205 -14.17 22.75 -11.40
CA TYR A 205 -14.27 23.90 -12.27
C TYR A 205 -13.92 23.46 -13.68
N GLU A 206 -14.55 24.10 -14.66
CA GLU A 206 -14.18 23.96 -16.07
C GLU A 206 -13.10 24.96 -16.46
N ALA A 207 -12.56 24.79 -17.66
CA ALA A 207 -11.73 25.80 -18.29
C ALA A 207 -12.44 27.17 -18.33
N PRO A 208 -11.71 28.27 -18.10
CA PRO A 208 -12.27 29.61 -18.27
C PRO A 208 -12.68 29.84 -19.73
N SER A 209 -13.71 30.66 -19.94
CA SER A 209 -14.07 31.13 -21.29
C SER A 209 -12.90 31.88 -21.93
N GLU A 210 -12.80 31.80 -23.26
CA GLU A 210 -11.82 32.58 -24.02
C GLU A 210 -11.92 34.08 -23.71
N ARG A 211 -10.77 34.75 -23.73
CA ARG A 211 -10.72 36.18 -23.46
C ARG A 211 -11.13 36.96 -24.72
N THR A 212 -11.95 37.97 -24.52
CA THR A 212 -12.24 38.93 -25.58
C THR A 212 -10.99 39.80 -25.85
N PRO A 213 -10.64 40.09 -27.11
CA PRO A 213 -9.56 41.02 -27.43
C PRO A 213 -9.73 42.35 -26.69
N GLY A 214 -8.66 42.85 -26.06
CA GLY A 214 -8.67 44.10 -25.27
C GLY A 214 -9.17 43.98 -23.82
N GLN A 215 -9.57 42.79 -23.36
CA GLN A 215 -10.05 42.59 -21.99
C GLN A 215 -8.92 42.80 -20.95
N LYS A 216 -9.02 43.88 -20.16
CA LYS A 216 -8.05 44.24 -19.11
C LYS A 216 -8.09 43.26 -17.91
N GLY A 217 -6.96 43.12 -17.22
CA GLY A 217 -6.83 42.37 -15.97
C GLY A 217 -6.15 40.99 -16.11
N ARG A 218 -6.03 40.28 -14.98
CA ARG A 218 -5.44 38.92 -14.93
C ARG A 218 -6.35 37.90 -15.65
N PRO A 219 -5.81 36.97 -16.47
CA PRO A 219 -6.58 35.88 -17.03
C PRO A 219 -7.34 35.10 -15.95
N ARG A 220 -8.61 34.78 -16.19
CA ARG A 220 -9.38 33.89 -15.31
C ARG A 220 -8.75 32.50 -15.33
N LYS A 221 -8.63 31.87 -14.15
CA LYS A 221 -8.13 30.49 -14.02
C LYS A 221 -9.23 29.43 -14.00
N HIS A 222 -10.47 29.85 -13.78
CA HIS A 222 -11.60 28.95 -13.57
C HIS A 222 -12.81 29.45 -14.36
N GLY A 223 -13.48 28.53 -15.04
CA GLY A 223 -14.79 28.72 -15.63
C GLY A 223 -15.91 28.42 -14.64
N ARG A 224 -16.97 27.82 -15.14
CA ARG A 224 -18.18 27.54 -14.36
C ARG A 224 -17.90 26.50 -13.27
N LYS A 225 -18.56 26.67 -12.12
CA LYS A 225 -18.52 25.72 -11.00
C LYS A 225 -19.27 24.44 -11.36
N PHE A 226 -18.66 23.29 -11.09
CA PHE A 226 -19.21 21.96 -11.33
C PHE A 226 -19.34 21.19 -10.02
N LYS A 227 -20.57 21.01 -9.52
CA LYS A 227 -20.86 20.32 -8.25
C LYS A 227 -21.24 18.87 -8.52
N LEU A 228 -20.46 17.90 -8.03
CA LEU A 228 -20.69 16.47 -8.32
C LEU A 228 -22.07 15.95 -7.90
N SER A 229 -22.63 16.50 -6.82
CA SER A 229 -23.95 16.08 -6.33
C SER A 229 -25.13 16.55 -7.20
N ALA A 230 -24.88 17.53 -8.08
CA ALA A 230 -25.86 18.12 -8.98
C ALA A 230 -25.11 18.70 -10.21
N PRO A 231 -24.63 17.83 -11.13
CA PRO A 231 -24.01 18.26 -12.37
C PRO A 231 -24.97 19.16 -13.14
N TRP A 232 -24.50 20.34 -13.57
CA TRP A 232 -25.36 21.30 -14.26
C TRP A 232 -25.49 21.00 -15.76
N ARG A 233 -24.60 20.17 -16.32
CA ARG A 233 -24.59 19.71 -17.72
C ARG A 233 -24.66 18.19 -17.81
N ALA A 234 -25.16 17.71 -18.95
CA ALA A 234 -25.15 16.29 -19.30
C ALA A 234 -23.71 15.73 -19.30
N PRO A 235 -23.53 14.44 -19.00
CA PRO A 235 -22.23 13.78 -19.15
C PRO A 235 -21.77 13.80 -20.61
N ASP A 236 -20.45 13.90 -20.81
CA ASP A 236 -19.83 13.82 -22.13
C ASP A 236 -19.89 12.39 -22.69
N CYS A 237 -19.79 11.40 -21.81
CA CYS A 237 -20.00 10.00 -22.14
C CYS A 237 -20.93 9.33 -21.12
N LEU A 238 -21.87 8.53 -21.61
CA LEU A 238 -22.82 7.77 -20.83
C LEU A 238 -22.87 6.33 -21.36
N GLU A 239 -22.51 5.38 -20.51
CA GLU A 239 -22.48 3.95 -20.86
C GLU A 239 -23.23 3.14 -19.80
N GLU A 240 -23.91 2.08 -20.22
CA GLU A 240 -24.40 1.03 -19.32
C GLU A 240 -23.67 -0.27 -19.64
N CYS A 241 -23.14 -0.92 -18.61
CA CYS A 241 -22.35 -2.13 -18.74
C CYS A 241 -22.64 -3.11 -17.59
N THR A 242 -22.11 -4.32 -17.68
CA THR A 242 -22.16 -5.28 -16.59
C THR A 242 -20.83 -5.32 -15.85
N LEU A 243 -20.87 -5.09 -14.54
CA LEU A 243 -19.70 -5.14 -13.67
C LEU A 243 -20.05 -5.92 -12.40
N LEU A 244 -19.23 -6.94 -12.08
CA LEU A 244 -19.47 -7.85 -10.94
C LEU A 244 -20.89 -8.47 -10.95
N GLY A 245 -21.38 -8.84 -12.14
CA GLY A 245 -22.71 -9.44 -12.31
C GLY A 245 -23.87 -8.48 -12.10
N GLN A 246 -23.64 -7.17 -12.11
CA GLN A 246 -24.66 -6.14 -11.91
C GLN A 246 -24.64 -5.13 -13.05
N THR A 247 -25.80 -4.61 -13.43
CA THR A 247 -25.90 -3.46 -14.34
C THR A 247 -25.34 -2.23 -13.67
N VAL A 248 -24.42 -1.54 -14.34
CA VAL A 248 -23.77 -0.33 -13.87
C VAL A 248 -23.89 0.75 -14.93
N ARG A 249 -24.39 1.91 -14.52
CA ARG A 249 -24.38 3.14 -15.32
C ARG A 249 -23.12 3.94 -15.01
N LEU A 250 -22.39 4.28 -16.05
CA LEU A 250 -21.16 5.06 -16.03
C LEU A 250 -21.42 6.39 -16.70
N SER A 251 -21.18 7.49 -15.99
CA SER A 251 -21.34 8.84 -16.52
C SER A 251 -20.05 9.61 -16.32
N ALA A 252 -19.48 10.14 -17.41
CA ALA A 252 -18.21 10.83 -17.40
C ALA A 252 -18.35 12.32 -17.76
N TRP A 253 -17.60 13.17 -17.08
CA TRP A 253 -17.46 14.59 -17.40
C TRP A 253 -15.98 14.93 -17.51
N GLU A 254 -15.57 15.40 -18.69
CA GLU A 254 -14.20 15.75 -19.02
C GLU A 254 -13.92 17.24 -18.78
N GLY A 255 -12.64 17.62 -18.85
CA GLY A 255 -12.23 19.02 -18.78
C GLY A 255 -12.40 19.67 -17.41
N LEU A 256 -12.34 18.88 -16.33
CA LEU A 256 -12.59 19.34 -14.97
C LEU A 256 -11.29 19.42 -14.14
N HIS A 257 -11.17 20.47 -13.32
CA HIS A 257 -10.04 20.65 -12.40
C HIS A 257 -10.47 21.12 -11.00
N LEU A 258 -9.58 20.95 -10.02
CA LEU A 258 -9.77 21.49 -8.68
C LEU A 258 -9.39 22.97 -8.63
N TYR A 259 -10.06 23.74 -7.78
CA TYR A 259 -9.77 25.17 -7.61
C TYR A 259 -8.28 25.47 -7.33
N LYS A 260 -7.65 24.67 -6.46
CA LYS A 260 -6.25 24.84 -6.07
C LYS A 260 -5.25 24.25 -7.06
N LEU A 261 -5.72 23.57 -8.10
CA LEU A 261 -4.89 22.83 -9.04
C LEU A 261 -5.48 22.90 -10.46
N PRO A 262 -5.60 24.10 -11.06
CA PRO A 262 -6.15 24.26 -12.40
C PRO A 262 -5.31 23.64 -13.51
N GLU A 263 -4.03 23.37 -13.24
CA GLU A 263 -3.11 22.74 -14.18
C GLU A 263 -3.37 21.24 -14.34
N LEU A 264 -4.03 20.59 -13.36
CA LEU A 264 -4.40 19.17 -13.43
C LEU A 264 -5.86 19.03 -13.88
N VAL A 265 -6.04 19.04 -15.20
CA VAL A 265 -7.34 18.79 -15.83
C VAL A 265 -7.53 17.28 -15.99
N GLY A 266 -8.73 16.80 -15.67
CA GLY A 266 -9.05 15.39 -15.78
C GLY A 266 -10.53 15.13 -16.00
N MET A 267 -10.90 13.87 -15.87
CA MET A 267 -12.27 13.36 -16.05
C MET A 267 -12.85 12.92 -14.70
N VAL A 268 -14.09 13.32 -14.43
CA VAL A 268 -14.86 12.79 -13.31
C VAL A 268 -15.75 11.67 -13.83
N LEU A 269 -15.60 10.48 -13.24
CA LEU A 269 -16.44 9.31 -13.52
C LEU A 269 -17.40 9.07 -12.36
N CYS A 270 -18.70 8.99 -12.64
CA CYS A 270 -19.74 8.52 -11.73
C CYS A 270 -20.06 7.06 -12.06
N VAL A 271 -19.89 6.19 -11.07
CA VAL A 271 -20.20 4.75 -11.15
C VAL A 271 -21.44 4.48 -10.29
N GLN A 272 -22.55 4.12 -10.95
CA GLN A 272 -23.83 3.87 -10.29
C GLN A 272 -24.30 2.44 -10.58
N PHE A 273 -24.27 1.59 -9.55
CA PHE A 273 -24.87 0.26 -9.60
C PHE A 273 -26.39 0.36 -9.58
N LEU A 274 -27.05 -0.37 -10.48
CA LEU A 274 -28.50 -0.41 -10.61
C LEU A 274 -29.07 -1.73 -10.08
N LYS A 275 -30.34 -1.69 -9.70
CA LYS A 275 -31.17 -2.89 -9.48
C LYS A 275 -31.77 -3.34 -10.82
N ALA A 276 -32.45 -4.49 -10.80
CA ALA A 276 -33.12 -5.02 -11.99
C ALA A 276 -34.23 -4.09 -12.54
N ASP A 277 -34.84 -3.28 -11.68
CA ASP A 277 -35.85 -2.27 -12.05
C ASP A 277 -35.24 -0.95 -12.59
N GLY A 278 -33.92 -0.89 -12.78
CA GLY A 278 -33.21 0.30 -13.25
C GLY A 278 -32.99 1.39 -12.19
N THR A 279 -33.47 1.19 -10.95
CA THR A 279 -33.25 2.16 -9.86
C THR A 279 -31.85 2.02 -9.25
N PRO A 280 -31.29 3.09 -8.65
CA PRO A 280 -30.00 3.01 -7.98
C PRO A 280 -29.99 1.99 -6.84
N ARG A 281 -29.03 1.05 -6.87
CA ARG A 281 -28.84 0.05 -5.82
C ARG A 281 -28.33 0.65 -4.51
N PHE A 282 -27.46 1.66 -4.63
CA PHE A 282 -26.91 2.39 -3.50
C PHE A 282 -27.42 3.82 -3.50
N ALA A 283 -27.74 4.34 -2.30
CA ALA A 283 -28.20 5.72 -2.14
C ALA A 283 -27.18 6.78 -2.60
N ARG A 284 -25.90 6.41 -2.69
CA ARG A 284 -24.82 7.30 -3.12
C ARG A 284 -24.00 6.58 -4.19
N PRO A 285 -23.85 7.17 -5.39
CA PRO A 285 -22.94 6.63 -6.38
C PRO A 285 -21.48 6.86 -5.96
N LEU A 286 -20.58 6.16 -6.63
CA LEU A 286 -19.15 6.32 -6.48
C LEU A 286 -18.66 7.36 -7.50
N PHE A 287 -18.00 8.41 -7.03
CA PHE A 287 -17.34 9.39 -7.90
C PHE A 287 -15.83 9.15 -7.88
N LEU A 288 -15.21 9.16 -9.05
CA LEU A 288 -13.77 8.98 -9.26
C LEU A 288 -13.22 10.16 -10.07
N PHE A 289 -11.99 10.58 -9.80
CA PHE A 289 -11.25 11.53 -10.64
C PHE A 289 -10.10 10.80 -11.30
N TRP A 290 -10.08 10.88 -12.63
CA TRP A 290 -9.09 10.29 -13.52
C TRP A 290 -8.25 11.41 -14.15
N THR A 291 -6.92 11.30 -14.08
CA THR A 291 -6.01 12.32 -14.62
C THR A 291 -5.29 11.88 -15.90
N GLY A 292 -5.62 10.69 -16.44
CA GLY A 292 -5.00 10.19 -17.66
C GLY A 292 -5.84 10.41 -18.91
N PRO A 293 -5.47 9.76 -20.02
CA PRO A 293 -6.14 9.93 -21.31
C PRO A 293 -7.63 9.58 -21.26
N THR A 294 -8.45 10.33 -21.99
CA THR A 294 -9.89 10.08 -22.13
C THR A 294 -10.22 8.91 -23.06
N SER A 295 -9.20 8.38 -23.77
CA SER A 295 -9.32 7.19 -24.62
C SER A 295 -9.46 5.88 -23.83
N VAL A 296 -9.29 5.90 -22.50
CA VAL A 296 -9.47 4.71 -21.65
C VAL A 296 -10.96 4.44 -21.44
N VAL A 297 -11.38 3.21 -21.69
CA VAL A 297 -12.79 2.79 -21.56
C VAL A 297 -13.28 2.98 -20.14
N LEU A 298 -14.50 3.50 -19.96
CA LEU A 298 -15.02 3.86 -18.64
C LEU A 298 -15.15 2.65 -17.70
N VAL A 299 -15.54 1.48 -18.22
CA VAL A 299 -15.65 0.26 -17.43
C VAL A 299 -14.30 -0.19 -16.87
N ASP A 300 -13.22 0.03 -17.61
CA ASP A 300 -11.86 -0.30 -17.18
C ASP A 300 -11.42 0.57 -16.01
N LEU A 301 -11.71 1.88 -16.06
CA LEU A 301 -11.48 2.78 -14.90
C LEU A 301 -12.28 2.31 -13.67
N ALA A 302 -13.55 1.93 -13.85
CA ALA A 302 -14.33 1.39 -12.75
C ALA A 302 -13.69 0.10 -12.19
N GLN A 303 -13.23 -0.81 -13.05
CA GLN A 303 -12.53 -2.04 -12.65
C GLN A 303 -11.23 -1.76 -11.90
N MET A 304 -10.37 -0.86 -12.41
CA MET A 304 -9.13 -0.45 -11.76
C MET A 304 -9.39 0.01 -10.32
N TYR A 305 -10.37 0.90 -10.13
CA TYR A 305 -10.67 1.41 -8.80
C TYR A 305 -11.27 0.34 -7.88
N LEU A 306 -12.18 -0.51 -8.37
CA LEU A 306 -12.75 -1.58 -7.54
C LEU A 306 -11.69 -2.61 -7.12
N TRP A 307 -10.68 -2.84 -7.96
CA TRP A 307 -9.56 -3.72 -7.63
C TRP A 307 -8.72 -3.22 -6.45
N ARG A 308 -8.74 -1.91 -6.15
CA ARG A 308 -8.08 -1.31 -4.96
C ARG A 308 -8.38 -2.07 -3.68
N PHE A 309 -9.58 -2.64 -3.53
CA PHE A 309 -9.97 -3.37 -2.33
C PHE A 309 -9.09 -4.61 -2.03
N ALA A 310 -8.36 -5.14 -3.02
CA ALA A 310 -7.39 -6.22 -2.80
C ALA A 310 -6.32 -5.88 -1.74
N VAL A 311 -5.97 -4.59 -1.58
CA VAL A 311 -5.02 -4.15 -0.54
C VAL A 311 -5.51 -4.45 0.88
N GLU A 312 -6.83 -4.46 1.11
CA GLU A 312 -7.41 -4.79 2.41
C GLU A 312 -7.23 -6.28 2.75
N HIS A 313 -7.29 -7.16 1.74
CA HIS A 313 -6.99 -8.58 1.91
C HIS A 313 -5.51 -8.81 2.22
N LEU A 314 -4.62 -8.06 1.54
CA LEU A 314 -3.19 -8.07 1.85
C LEU A 314 -2.94 -7.63 3.29
N PHE A 315 -3.48 -6.49 3.74
CA PHE A 315 -3.29 -6.03 5.12
C PHE A 315 -3.84 -7.00 6.15
N ARG A 316 -4.98 -7.62 5.87
CA ARG A 316 -5.54 -8.67 6.74
C ARG A 316 -4.55 -9.81 6.90
N PHE A 317 -3.99 -10.31 5.80
CA PHE A 317 -2.99 -11.38 5.83
C PHE A 317 -1.73 -10.97 6.58
N LEU A 318 -1.16 -9.80 6.26
CA LEU A 318 0.04 -9.30 6.94
C LEU A 318 -0.15 -9.19 8.45
N LYS A 319 -1.30 -8.66 8.91
CA LYS A 319 -1.58 -8.49 10.34
C LYS A 319 -1.84 -9.81 11.06
N GLN A 320 -2.62 -10.70 10.44
CA GLN A 320 -3.07 -11.94 11.09
C GLN A 320 -2.01 -13.05 11.04
N HIS A 321 -1.24 -13.13 9.96
CA HIS A 321 -0.34 -14.26 9.72
C HIS A 321 1.14 -13.89 9.73
N LEU A 322 1.53 -12.69 9.31
CA LEU A 322 2.93 -12.22 9.34
C LEU A 322 3.25 -11.31 10.52
N GLY A 323 2.30 -11.08 11.42
CA GLY A 323 2.55 -10.32 12.65
C GLY A 323 2.95 -8.87 12.38
N LEU A 324 2.38 -8.22 11.35
CA LEU A 324 2.76 -6.86 10.94
C LEU A 324 2.85 -5.85 12.10
N THR A 325 1.99 -6.00 13.12
CA THR A 325 1.89 -5.11 14.29
C THR A 325 2.42 -5.72 15.59
N THR A 326 3.19 -6.82 15.53
CA THR A 326 3.68 -7.51 16.74
C THR A 326 5.03 -6.98 17.24
N ALA A 327 5.80 -6.28 16.39
CA ALA A 327 7.04 -5.63 16.82
C ALA A 327 6.75 -4.43 17.73
N THR A 328 7.10 -4.54 19.01
CA THR A 328 6.86 -3.51 20.05
C THR A 328 8.09 -2.66 20.37
N SER A 329 9.07 -2.58 19.45
CA SER A 329 10.27 -1.77 19.65
C SER A 329 9.92 -0.29 19.91
N PRO A 330 10.58 0.39 20.87
CA PRO A 330 10.44 1.84 21.07
C PRO A 330 11.18 2.67 20.01
N ASP A 331 11.91 2.03 19.10
CA ASP A 331 12.67 2.70 18.05
C ASP A 331 11.92 2.66 16.70
N LEU A 332 11.89 3.80 16.00
CA LEU A 332 11.16 3.96 14.73
C LEU A 332 11.79 3.14 13.59
N ALA A 333 13.12 3.12 13.47
CA ALA A 333 13.81 2.39 12.43
C ALA A 333 13.64 0.88 12.61
N HIS A 334 13.61 0.40 13.86
CA HIS A 334 13.40 -1.02 14.15
C HIS A 334 12.00 -1.47 13.71
N ARG A 335 10.97 -0.66 13.98
CA ARG A 335 9.60 -0.93 13.52
C ARG A 335 9.54 -0.92 11.99
N GLN A 336 10.15 0.08 11.34
CA GLN A 336 10.20 0.19 9.88
C GLN A 336 10.88 -1.04 9.25
N ARG A 337 12.01 -1.50 9.80
CA ARG A 337 12.68 -2.73 9.33
C ARG A 337 11.80 -3.96 9.47
N TRP A 338 11.04 -4.09 10.56
CA TRP A 338 10.06 -5.18 10.73
C TRP A 338 8.98 -5.18 9.63
N LEU A 339 8.40 -4.00 9.33
CA LEU A 339 7.41 -3.86 8.26
C LEU A 339 7.98 -4.29 6.90
N TRP A 340 9.22 -3.90 6.59
CA TRP A 340 9.91 -4.32 5.37
C TRP A 340 10.19 -5.83 5.34
N CYS A 341 10.58 -6.44 6.46
CA CYS A 341 10.73 -7.90 6.55
C CYS A 341 9.40 -8.62 6.26
N CYS A 342 8.29 -8.15 6.84
CA CYS A 342 6.96 -8.70 6.57
C CYS A 342 6.56 -8.55 5.09
N ALA A 343 6.87 -7.41 4.49
CA ALA A 343 6.57 -7.13 3.08
C ALA A 343 7.38 -8.02 2.14
N MET A 344 8.68 -8.17 2.37
CA MET A 344 9.55 -9.06 1.59
C MET A 344 9.14 -10.52 1.76
N ALA A 345 8.77 -10.95 2.97
CA ALA A 345 8.25 -12.29 3.20
C ALA A 345 6.93 -12.55 2.46
N TYR A 346 6.05 -11.55 2.35
CA TYR A 346 4.83 -11.65 1.56
C TYR A 346 5.10 -11.68 0.04
N CYS A 347 6.01 -10.84 -0.46
CA CYS A 347 6.46 -10.89 -1.86
C CYS A 347 7.11 -12.23 -2.20
N GLN A 348 7.91 -12.79 -1.29
CA GLN A 348 8.47 -14.12 -1.40
C GLN A 348 7.36 -15.17 -1.56
N LEU A 349 6.31 -15.12 -0.73
CA LEU A 349 5.16 -16.02 -0.88
C LEU A 349 4.47 -15.88 -2.24
N LEU A 350 4.30 -14.66 -2.75
CA LEU A 350 3.74 -14.45 -4.09
C LEU A 350 4.58 -15.14 -5.16
N LEU A 351 5.91 -15.01 -5.09
CA LEU A 351 6.85 -15.56 -6.06
C LEU A 351 7.09 -17.06 -5.89
N LEU A 352 6.82 -17.62 -4.71
CA LEU A 352 6.83 -19.05 -4.45
C LEU A 352 5.61 -19.79 -5.00
N ARG A 353 4.48 -19.09 -5.17
CA ARG A 353 3.20 -19.65 -5.60
C ARG A 353 3.27 -20.63 -6.78
N PRO A 354 3.93 -20.32 -7.92
CA PRO A 354 3.99 -21.24 -9.05
C PRO A 354 4.88 -22.47 -8.82
N HIS A 355 5.65 -22.50 -7.73
CA HIS A 355 6.62 -23.55 -7.43
C HIS A 355 6.17 -24.51 -6.32
N VAL A 356 5.00 -24.27 -5.72
CA VAL A 356 4.46 -25.12 -4.65
C VAL A 356 3.16 -25.78 -5.08
N ALA A 357 2.98 -27.04 -4.68
CA ALA A 357 1.75 -27.78 -4.90
C ALA A 357 0.72 -27.47 -3.79
N ASP A 358 -0.56 -27.41 -4.12
CA ASP A 358 -1.65 -27.24 -3.16
C ASP A 358 -1.90 -28.55 -2.37
N LYS A 359 -0.97 -28.91 -1.47
CA LYS A 359 -1.13 -30.06 -0.56
C LYS A 359 -2.10 -29.71 0.57
N ARG A 360 -3.36 -30.12 0.41
CA ARG A 360 -4.42 -29.94 1.40
C ARG A 360 -4.50 -31.12 2.37
N PRO A 361 -4.80 -30.91 3.66
CA PRO A 361 -5.11 -32.00 4.58
C PRO A 361 -6.29 -32.84 4.07
N PRO A 362 -6.38 -34.11 4.48
CA PRO A 362 -7.47 -35.01 4.07
C PRO A 362 -8.88 -34.47 4.37
N TRP A 363 -9.03 -33.71 5.47
CA TRP A 363 -10.30 -33.13 5.88
C TRP A 363 -10.67 -31.82 5.17
N GLN A 364 -9.75 -31.23 4.39
CA GLN A 364 -10.03 -30.01 3.66
C GLN A 364 -10.57 -30.37 2.26
N PRO A 365 -11.67 -29.73 1.79
CA PRO A 365 -12.21 -30.01 0.47
C PRO A 365 -11.15 -29.90 -0.63
N GLN A 366 -11.04 -30.97 -1.43
CA GLN A 366 -10.18 -30.98 -2.61
C GLN A 366 -10.74 -30.05 -3.68
N ARG A 367 -9.87 -29.54 -4.57
CA ARG A 367 -10.34 -28.75 -5.71
C ARG A 367 -11.25 -29.61 -6.60
N THR A 368 -12.39 -29.07 -6.98
CA THR A 368 -13.09 -29.57 -8.17
C THR A 368 -12.42 -28.99 -9.43
N PRO A 369 -12.36 -29.74 -10.54
CA PRO A 369 -11.76 -29.26 -11.80
C PRO A 369 -12.37 -27.94 -12.32
N SER A 370 -13.61 -27.65 -11.94
CA SER A 370 -14.32 -26.40 -12.28
C SER A 370 -13.90 -25.18 -11.44
N GLN A 371 -12.97 -25.33 -10.48
CA GLN A 371 -12.49 -24.26 -9.61
C GLN A 371 -11.00 -23.99 -9.84
N ASP A 372 -10.67 -23.37 -10.96
CA ASP A 372 -9.29 -22.93 -11.23
C ASP A 372 -8.93 -21.62 -10.52
N ARG A 373 -9.13 -21.58 -9.18
CA ARG A 373 -8.82 -20.40 -8.37
C ARG A 373 -7.40 -20.45 -7.83
N PRO A 374 -6.54 -19.47 -8.12
CA PRO A 374 -5.14 -19.47 -7.69
C PRO A 374 -4.99 -19.66 -6.18
N MET A 375 -3.92 -20.34 -5.76
CA MET A 375 -3.64 -20.55 -4.33
C MET A 375 -3.59 -19.20 -3.61
N THR A 376 -4.27 -19.10 -2.48
CA THR A 376 -4.23 -17.92 -1.60
C THR A 376 -2.88 -17.79 -0.89
N PRO A 377 -2.53 -16.60 -0.37
CA PRO A 377 -1.31 -16.40 0.42
C PRO A 377 -1.14 -17.42 1.54
N ARG A 378 -2.23 -17.75 2.24
CA ARG A 378 -2.20 -18.73 3.32
C ARG A 378 -1.94 -20.15 2.83
N GLN A 379 -2.48 -20.54 1.68
CA GLN A 379 -2.22 -21.86 1.10
C GLN A 379 -0.76 -22.00 0.68
N VAL A 380 -0.17 -20.95 0.08
CA VAL A 380 1.26 -20.97 -0.27
C VAL A 380 2.14 -20.99 0.97
N GLN A 381 1.82 -20.19 1.99
CA GLN A 381 2.55 -20.12 3.26
C GLN A 381 2.66 -21.50 3.94
N ARG A 382 1.61 -22.32 3.88
CA ARG A 382 1.62 -23.68 4.45
C ARG A 382 2.63 -24.61 3.78
N GLN A 383 2.99 -24.35 2.52
CA GLN A 383 3.97 -25.15 1.77
C GLN A 383 5.37 -24.53 1.80
N ALA A 384 5.48 -23.25 2.18
CA ALA A 384 6.72 -22.50 2.11
C ALA A 384 7.84 -23.15 2.93
N LEU A 385 7.53 -23.74 4.09
CA LEU A 385 8.54 -24.43 4.90
C LEU A 385 9.26 -25.54 4.12
N SER A 386 8.48 -26.50 3.61
CA SER A 386 9.03 -27.65 2.88
C SER A 386 9.77 -27.22 1.63
N PHE A 387 9.25 -26.20 0.93
CA PHE A 387 9.89 -25.66 -0.24
C PHE A 387 11.24 -25.02 0.11
N LEU A 388 11.27 -24.08 1.06
CA LEU A 388 12.47 -23.30 1.40
C LEU A 388 13.58 -24.19 1.98
N LEU A 389 13.25 -25.24 2.73
CA LEU A 389 14.24 -26.23 3.20
C LEU A 389 14.93 -26.97 2.05
N THR A 390 14.20 -27.26 0.97
CA THR A 390 14.75 -27.97 -0.21
C THR A 390 15.47 -27.00 -1.14
N PHE A 391 14.93 -25.79 -1.27
CA PHE A 391 15.43 -24.75 -2.17
C PHE A 391 16.76 -24.15 -1.70
N GLY A 392 16.97 -24.07 -0.38
CA GLY A 392 18.15 -23.45 0.20
C GLY A 392 18.03 -21.94 0.35
N THR A 393 19.15 -21.29 0.64
CA THR A 393 19.18 -19.88 1.02
C THR A 393 20.50 -19.23 0.60
N PRO A 394 20.47 -17.96 0.14
CA PRO A 394 21.69 -17.23 -0.19
C PRO A 394 22.52 -16.87 1.06
N ALA A 395 21.91 -16.91 2.25
CA ALA A 395 22.60 -16.59 3.48
C ALA A 395 23.62 -17.67 3.87
N ARG A 396 24.83 -17.23 4.24
CA ARG A 396 25.94 -18.11 4.60
C ARG A 396 25.63 -18.93 5.84
N ALA A 397 26.35 -20.03 6.01
CA ALA A 397 26.25 -20.86 7.20
C ALA A 397 26.59 -20.04 8.46
N PRO A 398 25.85 -20.24 9.57
CA PRO A 398 26.16 -19.57 10.83
C PRO A 398 27.55 -19.99 11.32
N GLN A 399 28.31 -19.04 11.84
CA GLN A 399 29.59 -19.31 12.49
C GLN A 399 29.43 -19.14 14.00
N PRO A 400 30.04 -20.02 14.83
CA PRO A 400 30.06 -19.84 16.26
C PRO A 400 30.70 -18.49 16.62
N ALA A 401 29.92 -17.62 17.24
CA ALA A 401 30.48 -16.46 17.93
C ALA A 401 30.88 -16.92 19.34
N GLY A 402 32.09 -16.55 19.77
CA GLY A 402 32.51 -16.76 21.16
C GLY A 402 31.58 -16.05 22.15
N LYS A 403 31.81 -16.26 23.45
CA LYS A 403 31.04 -15.57 24.49
C LYS A 403 31.20 -14.06 24.30
N GLY A 404 30.10 -13.36 24.06
CA GLY A 404 30.08 -11.91 24.04
C GLY A 404 30.58 -11.35 25.38
N ARG A 405 31.22 -10.18 25.37
CA ARG A 405 31.75 -9.54 26.58
C ARG A 405 30.67 -9.18 27.62
N GLY A 406 29.40 -9.33 27.26
CA GLY A 406 28.27 -8.95 28.09
C GLY A 406 28.22 -7.44 28.32
N ARG A 407 27.39 -7.04 29.28
CA ARG A 407 27.41 -5.67 29.80
C ARG A 407 28.60 -5.56 30.75
N THR A 408 29.28 -4.42 30.73
CA THR A 408 30.29 -4.10 31.75
C THR A 408 29.65 -4.13 33.14
N SER A 409 30.42 -4.59 34.13
CA SER A 409 29.97 -4.58 35.53
C SER A 409 29.57 -3.16 35.94
N GLY A 410 28.44 -3.02 36.64
CA GLY A 410 27.89 -1.72 37.02
C GLY A 410 27.11 -0.99 35.91
N PHE A 411 26.98 -1.56 34.70
CA PHE A 411 26.19 -0.92 33.64
C PHE A 411 24.70 -0.83 34.02
N GLN A 412 24.23 0.39 34.23
CA GLN A 412 22.83 0.73 34.48
C GLN A 412 22.33 1.63 33.35
N PRO A 413 21.52 1.11 32.40
CA PRO A 413 20.99 1.94 31.33
C PRO A 413 20.01 2.97 31.90
N ALA A 414 20.11 4.22 31.44
CA ALA A 414 19.17 5.25 31.83
C ALA A 414 17.72 4.87 31.42
N PRO A 415 16.71 5.22 32.23
CA PRO A 415 15.32 5.04 31.85
C PRO A 415 15.02 5.71 30.50
N ARG A 416 14.27 5.02 29.63
CA ARG A 416 13.92 5.57 28.32
C ARG A 416 13.02 6.81 28.48
N PRO A 417 13.26 7.89 27.71
CA PRO A 417 12.39 9.07 27.72
C PRO A 417 10.94 8.71 27.39
N ARG A 418 9.99 9.36 28.08
CA ARG A 418 8.56 9.24 27.78
C ARG A 418 8.14 10.33 26.80
N HIS A 419 7.31 9.99 25.83
CA HIS A 419 6.83 10.91 24.80
C HIS A 419 5.31 11.14 24.90
N PRO A 420 4.85 12.41 24.74
CA PRO A 420 3.43 12.73 24.73
C PRO A 420 2.73 12.20 23.47
N ILE A 421 1.41 12.03 23.55
CA ILE A 421 0.57 11.69 22.39
C ILE A 421 0.28 12.95 21.57
N ILE A 422 0.53 12.89 20.27
CA ILE A 422 0.37 14.02 19.35
C ILE A 422 -1.03 14.00 18.74
N LYS A 423 -1.76 15.12 18.89
CA LYS A 423 -3.07 15.35 18.26
C LYS A 423 -2.90 16.22 17.02
N LYS A 424 -2.99 15.62 15.82
CA LYS A 424 -2.95 16.38 14.55
C LYS A 424 -4.13 17.36 14.50
N GLY A 425 -3.87 18.64 14.20
CA GLY A 425 -4.90 19.67 13.98
C GLY A 425 -5.22 20.61 15.15
N LYS A 426 -4.62 20.47 16.34
CA LYS A 426 -4.66 21.56 17.33
C LYS A 426 -3.69 22.65 16.90
N LYS A 427 -4.20 23.85 16.59
CA LYS A 427 -3.36 25.06 16.49
C LYS A 427 -2.56 25.16 17.79
N ARG A 428 -1.24 25.36 17.71
CA ARG A 428 -0.48 25.82 18.87
C ARG A 428 -1.17 27.11 19.37
N PRO A 429 -1.40 27.29 20.69
CA PRO A 429 -1.83 28.59 21.18
C PRO A 429 -0.81 29.62 20.67
N LYS A 430 -1.30 30.75 20.14
CA LYS A 430 -0.43 31.88 19.85
C LYS A 430 0.33 32.19 21.15
N ALA A 431 1.65 32.27 21.09
CA ALA A 431 2.41 32.85 22.17
C ALA A 431 1.83 34.25 22.42
N ALA A 432 1.51 34.54 23.69
CA ALA A 432 0.94 35.80 24.12
C ALA A 432 1.92 36.95 23.89
#